data_AF-A0A836CND4-F1
#
_entry.id   AF-A0A836CND4-F1
#
_cell.length_a   1.000
_cell.length_b   1.000
_cell.length_c   1.000
_cell.angle_alpha   90.00
_cell.angle_beta   90.00
_cell.angle_gamma   90.00
#
_symmetry.space_group_name_H-M   'P 1'
#
loop_
_entity.id
_entity.type
_entity.pdbx_description
1 polymer ?
#
loop_
_entity_poly.entity_id
_entity_poly.type
_entity_poly.pdbx_seq_one_letter_code
_entity_poly.pdbx_strand_id
1 'polypeptide(L)'
;TDIMIAKFALNLECLEAEFYSYAAFGYGLSDELRGYGPEPIGGMKAALSPDVQAYAEEVARNEIAHVGVLRAALGDAAPACPQIDIGPAFAAAANAAVGTTLSPPYSPYYNDAWFLLGSFIFEDVGVTAYNGAAPLLTNKAIVGTAASILAVEAYHGGEIRTLLYQQEDQQLTPYTVTVGDAVTAISALRAKVGGGKDQGLTTDGMLSLTPADDNALAYAREAEEVLAIVYLGSSDKPGGFFPCGIN
;
A
#
# COMPACT_ATOMS: atom_id res chain seq x y z
N THR A 1 13.41 -11.97 -14.32
CA THR A 1 12.64 -12.15 -15.57
C THR A 1 11.31 -11.45 -15.41
N ASP A 2 10.63 -11.08 -16.49
CA ASP A 2 9.29 -10.45 -16.43
C ASP A 2 8.29 -11.27 -15.59
N ILE A 3 8.37 -12.61 -15.64
CA ILE A 3 7.54 -13.49 -14.79
C ILE A 3 7.82 -13.25 -13.30
N MET A 4 9.08 -13.14 -12.89
CA MET A 4 9.40 -12.87 -11.47
C MET A 4 8.93 -11.50 -11.02
N ILE A 5 8.97 -10.50 -11.92
CA ILE A 5 8.45 -9.16 -11.65
C ILE A 5 6.93 -9.19 -11.49
N ALA A 6 6.23 -9.89 -12.39
CA ALA A 6 4.78 -10.04 -12.31
C ALA A 6 4.33 -10.83 -11.07
N LYS A 7 5.10 -11.85 -10.65
CA LYS A 7 4.87 -12.56 -9.37
C LYS A 7 5.03 -11.63 -8.18
N PHE A 8 6.09 -10.82 -8.18
CA PHE A 8 6.33 -9.85 -7.12
C PHE A 8 5.17 -8.85 -7.03
N ALA A 9 4.74 -8.28 -8.17
CA ALA A 9 3.57 -7.42 -8.25
C ALA A 9 2.31 -8.11 -7.72
N LEU A 10 2.04 -9.37 -8.13
CA LEU A 10 0.86 -10.11 -7.65
C LEU A 10 0.82 -10.24 -6.13
N ASN A 11 1.97 -10.41 -5.45
CA ASN A 11 2.00 -10.47 -4.00
C ASN A 11 1.58 -9.13 -3.35
N LEU A 12 2.01 -7.99 -3.91
CA LEU A 12 1.62 -6.66 -3.43
C LEU A 12 0.15 -6.38 -3.70
N GLU A 13 -0.32 -6.69 -4.91
CA GLU A 13 -1.71 -6.53 -5.31
C GLU A 13 -2.65 -7.39 -4.46
N CYS A 14 -2.23 -8.60 -4.05
CA CYS A 14 -2.97 -9.38 -3.06
C CYS A 14 -3.10 -8.63 -1.72
N LEU A 15 -2.03 -7.98 -1.24
CA LEU A 15 -2.05 -7.22 0.02
C LEU A 15 -3.05 -6.05 -0.06
N GLU A 16 -2.97 -5.26 -1.12
CA GLU A 16 -3.83 -4.08 -1.32
C GLU A 16 -5.28 -4.51 -1.53
N ALA A 17 -5.52 -5.48 -2.41
CA ALA A 17 -6.86 -5.99 -2.68
C ALA A 17 -7.52 -6.59 -1.43
N GLU A 18 -6.80 -7.31 -0.57
CA GLU A 18 -7.34 -7.78 0.71
C GLU A 18 -7.66 -6.62 1.66
N PHE A 19 -6.71 -5.68 1.83
CA PHE A 19 -6.90 -4.54 2.71
C PHE A 19 -8.13 -3.72 2.33
N TYR A 20 -8.22 -3.30 1.07
CA TYR A 20 -9.33 -2.47 0.58
C TYR A 20 -10.64 -3.23 0.52
N SER A 21 -10.64 -4.52 0.15
CA SER A 21 -11.87 -5.33 0.15
C SER A 21 -12.45 -5.45 1.55
N TYR A 22 -11.61 -5.71 2.56
CA TYR A 22 -12.06 -5.71 3.95
C TYR A 22 -12.53 -4.33 4.39
N ALA A 23 -11.74 -3.28 4.17
CA ALA A 23 -12.10 -1.93 4.59
C ALA A 23 -13.46 -1.49 4.00
N ALA A 24 -13.65 -1.69 2.70
CA ALA A 24 -14.85 -1.26 1.99
C ALA A 24 -16.04 -2.20 2.22
N PHE A 25 -15.86 -3.51 2.05
CA PHE A 25 -16.97 -4.47 1.99
C PHE A 25 -17.14 -5.30 3.25
N GLY A 26 -16.09 -5.44 4.06
CA GLY A 26 -16.06 -6.28 5.26
C GLY A 26 -15.71 -7.74 5.02
N TYR A 27 -15.27 -8.08 3.82
CA TYR A 27 -14.81 -9.42 3.43
C TYR A 27 -13.69 -9.31 2.38
N GLY A 28 -12.84 -10.33 2.32
CA GLY A 28 -11.67 -10.38 1.45
C GLY A 28 -11.94 -10.91 0.05
N LEU A 29 -10.86 -11.24 -0.64
CA LEU A 29 -10.90 -11.84 -1.97
C LEU A 29 -11.50 -13.25 -1.96
N SER A 30 -12.08 -13.68 -3.08
CA SER A 30 -12.54 -15.07 -3.22
C SER A 30 -11.36 -16.05 -3.20
N ASP A 31 -11.61 -17.29 -2.78
CA ASP A 31 -10.60 -18.36 -2.76
C ASP A 31 -9.90 -18.52 -4.12
N GLU A 32 -10.65 -18.46 -5.22
CA GLU A 32 -10.12 -18.57 -6.57
C GLU A 32 -9.14 -17.44 -6.90
N LEU A 33 -9.49 -16.21 -6.53
CA LEU A 33 -8.66 -15.04 -6.79
C LEU A 33 -7.42 -15.02 -5.90
N ARG A 34 -7.51 -15.55 -4.67
CA ARG A 34 -6.35 -15.79 -3.80
C ARG A 34 -5.48 -16.95 -4.28
N GLY A 35 -5.92 -17.71 -5.29
CA GLY A 35 -5.25 -18.94 -5.71
C GLY A 35 -5.23 -19.99 -4.62
N TYR A 36 -6.28 -20.02 -3.79
CA TYR A 36 -6.42 -20.87 -2.61
C TYR A 36 -5.30 -20.68 -1.58
N GLY A 37 -4.75 -19.46 -1.49
CA GLY A 37 -3.86 -19.04 -0.39
C GLY A 37 -4.59 -18.99 0.96
N PRO A 38 -3.90 -18.65 2.05
CA PRO A 38 -4.54 -18.41 3.34
C PRO A 38 -5.39 -17.12 3.34
N GLU A 39 -6.39 -17.08 4.22
CA GLU A 39 -7.15 -15.85 4.52
C GLU A 39 -6.23 -14.82 5.21
N PRO A 40 -6.45 -13.51 5.02
CA PRO A 40 -5.65 -12.49 5.68
C PRO A 40 -5.96 -12.41 7.18
N ILE A 41 -4.98 -11.95 7.95
CA ILE A 41 -5.12 -11.75 9.40
C ILE A 41 -5.71 -10.36 9.65
N GLY A 42 -6.78 -10.29 10.44
CA GLY A 42 -7.24 -9.06 11.10
C GLY A 42 -8.05 -8.09 10.25
N GLY A 43 -8.46 -8.47 9.03
CA GLY A 43 -9.32 -7.64 8.18
C GLY A 43 -10.68 -7.33 8.82
N MET A 44 -11.11 -6.07 8.73
CA MET A 44 -12.42 -5.60 9.25
C MET A 44 -13.05 -4.59 8.30
N LYS A 45 -14.38 -4.44 8.37
CA LYS A 45 -15.06 -3.32 7.70
C LYS A 45 -14.72 -2.00 8.39
N ALA A 46 -14.28 -1.02 7.61
CA ALA A 46 -14.00 0.33 8.11
C ALA A 46 -15.29 1.11 8.36
N ALA A 47 -15.29 1.95 9.39
CA ALA A 47 -16.40 2.86 9.66
C ALA A 47 -16.24 4.18 8.89
N LEU A 48 -16.57 4.16 7.60
CA LEU A 48 -16.32 5.28 6.67
C LEU A 48 -17.54 6.19 6.50
N SER A 49 -17.29 7.48 6.25
CA SER A 49 -18.30 8.39 5.72
C SER A 49 -18.74 7.97 4.30
N PRO A 50 -19.92 8.40 3.82
CA PRO A 50 -20.42 7.97 2.51
C PRO A 50 -19.47 8.23 1.34
N ASP A 51 -18.77 9.37 1.32
CA ASP A 51 -17.85 9.71 0.23
C ASP A 51 -16.59 8.86 0.30
N VAL A 52 -15.97 8.73 1.49
CA VAL A 52 -14.77 7.88 1.67
C VAL A 52 -15.10 6.40 1.47
N GLN A 53 -16.30 5.95 1.83
CA GLN A 53 -16.79 4.61 1.50
C GLN A 53 -16.83 4.39 -0.01
N ALA A 54 -17.40 5.34 -0.79
CA ALA A 54 -17.48 5.20 -2.25
C ALA A 54 -16.09 5.10 -2.89
N TYR A 55 -15.14 5.90 -2.40
CA TYR A 55 -13.74 5.86 -2.82
C TYR A 55 -13.08 4.53 -2.47
N ALA A 56 -13.19 4.08 -1.22
CA ALA A 56 -12.65 2.79 -0.77
C ALA A 56 -13.20 1.62 -1.61
N GLU A 57 -14.48 1.66 -1.98
CA GLU A 57 -15.08 0.63 -2.84
C GLU A 57 -14.57 0.68 -4.28
N GLU A 58 -14.26 1.87 -4.82
CA GLU A 58 -13.65 2.01 -6.14
C GLU A 58 -12.24 1.42 -6.14
N VAL A 59 -11.39 1.85 -5.21
CA VAL A 59 -10.03 1.33 -5.05
C VAL A 59 -10.07 -0.18 -4.87
N ALA A 60 -10.90 -0.70 -3.96
CA ALA A 60 -11.05 -2.15 -3.76
C ALA A 60 -11.38 -2.92 -5.06
N ARG A 61 -12.29 -2.39 -5.89
CA ARG A 61 -12.62 -3.02 -7.18
C ARG A 61 -11.45 -2.98 -8.17
N ASN A 62 -10.62 -1.94 -8.12
CA ASN A 62 -9.45 -1.78 -8.99
C ASN A 62 -8.38 -2.79 -8.58
N GLU A 63 -8.06 -2.88 -7.29
CA GLU A 63 -7.11 -3.87 -6.75
C GLU A 63 -7.55 -5.32 -7.02
N ILE A 64 -8.84 -5.64 -6.83
CA ILE A 64 -9.41 -6.95 -7.21
C ILE A 64 -9.15 -7.24 -8.70
N ALA A 65 -9.34 -6.25 -9.57
CA ALA A 65 -9.13 -6.39 -11.00
C ALA A 65 -7.64 -6.54 -11.35
N HIS A 66 -6.74 -5.82 -10.68
CA HIS A 66 -5.29 -5.95 -10.86
C HIS A 66 -4.80 -7.35 -10.52
N VAL A 67 -5.23 -7.92 -9.38
CA VAL A 67 -4.98 -9.33 -9.04
C VAL A 67 -5.46 -10.24 -10.16
N GLY A 68 -6.68 -10.04 -10.68
CA GLY A 68 -7.23 -10.83 -11.78
C GLY A 68 -6.41 -10.74 -13.06
N VAL A 69 -5.97 -9.55 -13.44
CA VAL A 69 -5.12 -9.29 -14.61
C VAL A 69 -3.76 -9.99 -14.47
N LEU A 70 -3.11 -9.87 -13.32
CA LEU A 70 -1.80 -10.51 -13.09
C LEU A 70 -1.90 -12.03 -13.05
N ARG A 71 -2.94 -12.58 -12.40
CA ARG A 71 -3.19 -14.03 -12.42
C ARG A 71 -3.43 -14.55 -13.84
N ALA A 72 -4.24 -13.84 -14.63
CA ALA A 72 -4.48 -14.21 -16.02
C ALA A 72 -3.20 -14.16 -16.86
N ALA A 73 -2.34 -13.16 -16.65
CA ALA A 73 -1.06 -13.03 -17.35
C ALA A 73 -0.04 -14.11 -16.93
N LEU A 74 -0.04 -14.51 -15.66
CA LEU A 74 0.87 -15.52 -15.12
C LEU A 74 0.40 -16.97 -15.40
N GLY A 75 -0.90 -17.21 -15.55
CA GLY A 75 -1.46 -18.55 -15.75
C GLY A 75 -1.04 -19.51 -14.64
N ASP A 76 -0.56 -20.70 -15.00
CA ASP A 76 -0.07 -21.72 -14.05
C ASP A 76 1.15 -21.25 -13.24
N ALA A 77 1.83 -20.18 -13.66
CA ALA A 77 2.92 -19.60 -12.90
C ALA A 77 2.45 -18.69 -11.76
N ALA A 78 1.16 -18.35 -11.67
CA ALA A 78 0.63 -17.45 -10.64
C ALA A 78 0.72 -18.11 -9.24
N PRO A 79 1.50 -17.56 -8.30
CA PRO A 79 1.47 -18.05 -6.93
C PRO A 79 0.09 -17.82 -6.29
N ALA A 80 -0.19 -18.58 -5.23
CA ALA A 80 -1.23 -18.20 -4.29
C ALA A 80 -0.86 -16.87 -3.60
N CYS A 81 -1.84 -16.08 -3.17
CA CYS A 81 -1.56 -14.97 -2.28
C CYS A 81 -0.87 -15.52 -1.01
N PRO A 82 0.18 -14.85 -0.49
CA PRO A 82 0.87 -15.29 0.72
C PRO A 82 0.01 -15.02 1.96
N GLN A 83 0.48 -15.47 3.13
CA GLN A 83 -0.13 -15.02 4.39
C GLN A 83 0.07 -13.52 4.53
N ILE A 84 -1.04 -12.79 4.52
CA ILE A 84 -1.10 -11.35 4.67
C ILE A 84 -1.60 -11.01 6.07
N ASP A 85 -1.04 -9.97 6.68
CA ASP A 85 -1.51 -9.36 7.93
C ASP A 85 -1.93 -7.91 7.66
N ILE A 86 -3.24 -7.65 7.76
CA ILE A 86 -3.85 -6.32 7.59
C ILE A 86 -4.53 -5.85 8.89
N GLY A 87 -4.10 -6.40 10.03
CA GLY A 87 -4.56 -5.98 11.35
C GLY A 87 -3.36 -5.63 12.25
N PRO A 88 -2.80 -6.60 13.01
CA PRO A 88 -1.62 -6.39 13.83
C PRO A 88 -0.45 -5.70 13.12
N ALA A 89 -0.25 -5.93 11.82
CA ALA A 89 0.80 -5.27 11.04
C ALA A 89 0.65 -3.74 11.01
N PHE A 90 -0.57 -3.21 10.88
CA PHE A 90 -0.80 -1.76 10.92
C PHE A 90 -0.44 -1.17 12.29
N ALA A 91 -0.78 -1.86 13.38
CA ALA A 91 -0.38 -1.44 14.72
C ALA A 91 1.16 -1.45 14.87
N ALA A 92 1.83 -2.47 14.35
CA ALA A 92 3.29 -2.55 14.35
C ALA A 92 3.92 -1.42 13.50
N ALA A 93 3.37 -1.12 12.33
CA ALA A 93 3.81 -0.04 11.45
C ALA A 93 3.69 1.32 12.15
N ALA A 94 2.54 1.60 12.77
CA ALA A 94 2.34 2.83 13.52
C ALA A 94 3.32 2.95 14.68
N ASN A 95 3.52 1.88 15.46
CA ASN A 95 4.49 1.86 16.56
C ASN A 95 5.92 2.13 16.07
N ALA A 96 6.30 1.54 14.93
CA ALA A 96 7.60 1.77 14.32
C ALA A 96 7.78 3.21 13.83
N ALA A 97 6.71 3.82 13.28
CA ALA A 97 6.73 5.19 12.79
C ALA A 97 6.90 6.21 13.92
N VAL A 98 6.25 5.99 15.07
CA VAL A 98 6.34 6.90 16.23
C VAL A 98 7.41 6.50 17.27
N GLY A 99 8.02 5.33 17.11
CA GLY A 99 9.08 4.82 18.01
C GLY A 99 8.60 4.40 19.40
N THR A 100 7.32 4.12 19.58
CA THR A 100 6.72 3.69 20.85
C THR A 100 5.48 2.83 20.62
N THR A 101 5.03 2.10 21.64
CA THR A 101 3.77 1.35 21.58
C THR A 101 2.59 2.28 21.81
N LEU A 102 1.72 2.41 20.82
CA LEU A 102 0.48 3.17 20.90
C LEU A 102 -0.57 2.42 21.73
N SER A 103 -1.37 3.17 22.49
CA SER A 103 -2.51 2.67 23.24
C SER A 103 -3.71 3.61 23.03
N PRO A 104 -4.82 3.14 22.43
CA PRO A 104 -5.01 1.81 21.86
C PRO A 104 -4.09 1.56 20.65
N PRO A 105 -3.89 0.30 20.22
CA PRO A 105 -3.17 0.00 18.99
C PRO A 105 -3.83 0.66 17.77
N TYR A 106 -3.01 1.08 16.80
CA TYR A 106 -3.53 1.67 15.57
C TYR A 106 -4.31 0.66 14.73
N SER A 107 -5.43 1.07 14.15
CA SER A 107 -6.23 0.27 13.22
C SER A 107 -6.81 1.14 12.11
N PRO A 108 -6.59 0.82 10.83
CA PRO A 108 -7.09 1.62 9.72
C PRO A 108 -8.62 1.59 9.60
N TYR A 109 -9.30 0.70 10.33
CA TYR A 109 -10.74 0.48 10.19
C TYR A 109 -11.60 1.41 11.05
N TYR A 110 -11.00 2.34 11.79
CA TYR A 110 -11.70 3.12 12.81
C TYR A 110 -12.57 4.26 12.25
N ASN A 111 -12.05 5.03 11.30
CA ASN A 111 -12.76 6.10 10.58
C ASN A 111 -11.97 6.54 9.34
N ASP A 112 -12.49 7.51 8.60
CA ASP A 112 -11.90 8.07 7.38
C ASP A 112 -10.41 8.40 7.51
N ALA A 113 -10.00 9.20 8.50
CA ALA A 113 -8.62 9.62 8.65
C ALA A 113 -7.67 8.43 8.87
N TRP A 114 -8.11 7.44 9.65
CA TRP A 114 -7.34 6.24 9.96
C TRP A 114 -7.29 5.31 8.75
N PHE A 115 -8.38 5.19 8.00
CA PHE A 115 -8.38 4.43 6.76
C PHE A 115 -7.42 5.03 5.73
N LEU A 116 -7.48 6.34 5.54
CA LEU A 116 -6.63 7.06 4.58
C LEU A 116 -5.15 7.02 4.98
N LEU A 117 -4.83 7.06 6.28
CA LEU A 117 -3.45 6.84 6.76
C LEU A 117 -2.97 5.40 6.51
N GLY A 118 -3.84 4.40 6.65
CA GLY A 118 -3.55 3.02 6.28
C GLY A 118 -3.27 2.88 4.77
N SER A 119 -4.14 3.48 3.97
CA SER A 119 -4.05 3.51 2.50
C SER A 119 -2.75 4.19 2.02
N PHE A 120 -2.39 5.31 2.64
CA PHE A 120 -1.17 6.05 2.35
C PHE A 120 0.11 5.22 2.52
N ILE A 121 0.11 4.19 3.38
CA ILE A 121 1.27 3.29 3.53
C ILE A 121 1.55 2.56 2.21
N PHE A 122 0.51 2.14 1.48
CA PHE A 122 0.62 1.23 0.33
C PHE A 122 0.71 1.94 -1.01
N GLU A 123 -0.19 2.86 -1.33
CA GLU A 123 -0.33 3.40 -2.69
C GLU A 123 0.97 3.97 -3.27
N ASP A 124 1.75 4.69 -2.45
CA ASP A 124 3.03 5.24 -2.92
C ASP A 124 4.06 4.15 -3.17
N VAL A 125 3.99 3.09 -2.36
CA VAL A 125 4.83 1.92 -2.55
C VAL A 125 4.42 1.22 -3.84
N GLY A 126 3.12 1.08 -4.13
CA GLY A 126 2.61 0.58 -5.41
C GLY A 126 3.14 1.37 -6.61
N VAL A 127 2.90 2.69 -6.65
CA VAL A 127 3.38 3.59 -7.72
C VAL A 127 4.89 3.47 -7.93
N THR A 128 5.66 3.56 -6.84
CA THR A 128 7.14 3.58 -6.91
C THR A 128 7.71 2.20 -7.23
N ALA A 129 7.03 1.11 -6.86
CA ALA A 129 7.38 -0.26 -7.21
C ALA A 129 7.15 -0.54 -8.70
N TYR A 130 5.99 -0.17 -9.24
CA TYR A 130 5.72 -0.32 -10.67
C TYR A 130 6.67 0.51 -11.53
N ASN A 131 6.97 1.74 -11.09
CA ASN A 131 7.95 2.58 -11.77
C ASN A 131 9.36 1.97 -11.73
N GLY A 132 9.80 1.41 -10.60
CA GLY A 132 11.08 0.70 -10.51
C GLY A 132 11.13 -0.60 -11.31
N ALA A 133 10.00 -1.29 -11.45
CA ALA A 133 9.88 -2.49 -12.25
C ALA A 133 9.90 -2.21 -13.76
N ALA A 134 9.36 -1.08 -14.21
CA ALA A 134 9.13 -0.79 -15.63
C ALA A 134 10.40 -0.90 -16.51
N PRO A 135 11.58 -0.38 -16.12
CA PRO A 135 12.82 -0.53 -16.89
C PRO A 135 13.33 -1.98 -16.99
N LEU A 136 12.91 -2.86 -16.09
CA LEU A 136 13.35 -4.26 -16.01
C LEU A 136 12.51 -5.19 -16.91
N LEU A 137 11.37 -4.73 -17.39
CA LEU A 137 10.46 -5.48 -18.25
C LEU A 137 10.96 -5.51 -19.70
N THR A 138 10.95 -6.70 -20.30
CA THR A 138 11.44 -6.92 -21.66
C THR A 138 10.29 -7.13 -22.67
N ASN A 139 9.18 -7.72 -22.24
CA ASN A 139 8.00 -7.96 -23.05
C ASN A 139 7.12 -6.71 -23.11
N LYS A 140 6.92 -6.16 -24.32
CA LYS A 140 6.16 -4.93 -24.53
C LYS A 140 4.67 -5.04 -24.16
N ALA A 141 4.08 -6.24 -24.23
CA ALA A 141 2.72 -6.44 -23.75
C ALA A 141 2.65 -6.29 -22.21
N ILE A 142 3.64 -6.86 -21.49
CA ILE A 142 3.73 -6.75 -20.03
C ILE A 142 4.03 -5.31 -19.62
N VAL A 143 4.90 -4.61 -20.35
CA VAL A 143 5.13 -3.16 -20.15
C VAL A 143 3.84 -2.37 -20.27
N GLY A 144 3.02 -2.64 -21.29
CA GLY A 144 1.73 -1.96 -21.48
C GLY A 144 0.78 -2.19 -20.31
N THR A 145 0.66 -3.43 -19.83
CA THR A 145 -0.16 -3.76 -18.67
C THR A 145 0.36 -3.09 -17.39
N ALA A 146 1.67 -3.18 -17.11
CA ALA A 146 2.27 -2.57 -15.93
C ALA A 146 2.14 -1.04 -15.93
N ALA A 147 2.27 -0.40 -17.09
CA ALA A 147 2.07 1.05 -17.23
C ALA A 147 0.60 1.45 -16.97
N SER A 148 -0.36 0.63 -17.39
CA SER A 148 -1.77 0.87 -17.12
C SER A 148 -2.10 0.73 -15.63
N ILE A 149 -1.55 -0.28 -14.94
CA ILE A 149 -1.71 -0.45 -13.49
C ILE A 149 -1.07 0.73 -12.75
N LEU A 150 0.20 1.06 -13.06
CA LEU A 150 0.90 2.22 -12.51
C LEU A 150 0.07 3.51 -12.59
N ALA A 151 -0.62 3.74 -13.71
CA ALA A 151 -1.46 4.92 -13.88
C ALA A 151 -2.66 4.93 -12.92
N VAL A 152 -3.27 3.78 -12.65
CA VAL A 152 -4.37 3.62 -11.68
C VAL A 152 -3.85 3.85 -10.25
N GLU A 153 -2.74 3.21 -9.87
CA GLU A 153 -2.06 3.44 -8.59
C GLU A 153 -1.75 4.93 -8.36
N ALA A 154 -1.34 5.64 -9.41
CA ALA A 154 -1.04 7.06 -9.32
C ALA A 154 -2.30 7.91 -9.09
N TYR A 155 -3.47 7.51 -9.61
CA TYR A 155 -4.74 8.15 -9.31
C TYR A 155 -5.15 7.90 -7.86
N HIS A 156 -5.08 6.66 -7.39
CA HIS A 156 -5.35 6.30 -5.99
C HIS A 156 -4.47 7.08 -5.01
N GLY A 157 -3.14 7.07 -5.23
CA GLY A 157 -2.19 7.79 -4.39
C GLY A 157 -2.41 9.31 -4.39
N GLY A 158 -2.76 9.90 -5.54
CA GLY A 158 -3.10 11.32 -5.66
C GLY A 158 -4.38 11.68 -4.90
N GLU A 159 -5.41 10.84 -4.98
CA GLU A 159 -6.66 10.98 -4.25
C GLU A 159 -6.43 10.91 -2.73
N ILE A 160 -5.78 9.85 -2.25
CA ILE A 160 -5.53 9.64 -0.82
C ILE A 160 -4.71 10.78 -0.23
N ARG A 161 -3.68 11.25 -0.92
CA ARG A 161 -2.94 12.44 -0.48
C ARG A 161 -3.80 13.69 -0.44
N THR A 162 -4.65 13.89 -1.43
CA THR A 162 -5.54 15.06 -1.47
C THR A 162 -6.49 15.05 -0.27
N LEU A 163 -7.09 13.90 0.03
CA LEU A 163 -7.97 13.73 1.18
C LEU A 163 -7.23 13.88 2.52
N LEU A 164 -6.00 13.37 2.62
CA LEU A 164 -5.17 13.55 3.82
C LEU A 164 -4.76 15.02 4.02
N TYR A 165 -4.44 15.72 2.94
CA TYR A 165 -4.09 17.15 3.00
C TYR A 165 -5.27 18.00 3.49
N GLN A 166 -6.48 17.73 3.02
CA GLN A 166 -7.69 18.45 3.46
C GLN A 166 -7.99 18.31 4.96
N GLN A 167 -7.45 17.26 5.60
CA GLN A 167 -7.64 16.99 7.03
C GLN A 167 -6.32 17.02 7.81
N GLU A 168 -5.26 17.66 7.29
CA GLU A 168 -3.92 17.59 7.87
C GLU A 168 -3.87 18.03 9.36
N ASP A 169 -4.67 19.04 9.71
CA ASP A 169 -4.78 19.58 11.07
C ASP A 169 -5.70 18.76 12.00
N GLN A 170 -6.40 17.74 11.48
CA GLN A 170 -7.30 16.92 12.27
C GLN A 170 -6.53 16.12 13.31
N GLN A 171 -6.96 16.18 14.57
CA GLN A 171 -6.39 15.39 15.67
C GLN A 171 -6.81 13.92 15.59
N LEU A 172 -5.84 13.01 15.71
CA LEU A 172 -6.06 11.57 15.73
C LEU A 172 -6.35 11.09 17.16
N THR A 173 -7.54 11.39 17.68
CA THR A 173 -7.93 10.98 19.04
C THR A 173 -7.98 9.44 19.16
N PRO A 174 -7.44 8.83 20.24
CA PRO A 174 -6.93 9.47 21.48
C PRO A 174 -5.43 9.80 21.49
N TYR A 175 -4.74 9.68 20.35
CA TYR A 175 -3.36 10.14 20.25
C TYR A 175 -3.28 11.67 20.28
N THR A 176 -2.10 12.19 20.62
CA THR A 176 -1.84 13.63 20.72
C THR A 176 -1.19 14.20 19.46
N VAL A 177 -1.43 13.57 18.31
CA VAL A 177 -0.82 13.90 17.01
C VAL A 177 -1.91 14.17 15.97
N THR A 178 -1.59 15.03 15.02
CA THR A 178 -2.47 15.32 13.88
C THR A 178 -2.32 14.29 12.76
N VAL A 179 -3.17 14.36 11.73
CA VAL A 179 -3.01 13.59 10.49
C VAL A 179 -1.70 13.94 9.81
N GLY A 180 -1.34 15.23 9.72
CA GLY A 180 -0.08 15.68 9.13
C GLY A 180 1.16 15.13 9.86
N ASP A 181 1.12 15.09 11.20
CA ASP A 181 2.18 14.47 12.00
C ASP A 181 2.31 12.97 11.70
N ALA A 182 1.19 12.26 11.57
CA ALA A 182 1.18 10.84 11.25
C ALA A 182 1.73 10.57 9.85
N VAL A 183 1.32 11.34 8.83
CA VAL A 183 1.88 11.24 7.47
C VAL A 183 3.39 11.49 7.48
N THR A 184 3.85 12.48 8.21
CA THR A 184 5.29 12.78 8.36
C THR A 184 6.03 11.59 8.98
N ALA A 185 5.48 10.98 10.04
CA ALA A 185 6.07 9.82 10.69
C ALA A 185 6.10 8.58 9.77
N ILE A 186 5.03 8.32 9.02
CA ILE A 186 4.95 7.21 8.04
C ILE A 186 6.01 7.42 6.95
N SER A 187 6.07 8.62 6.37
CA SER A 187 7.03 8.96 5.32
C SER A 187 8.47 8.81 5.81
N ALA A 188 8.77 9.27 7.04
CA ALA A 188 10.09 9.12 7.65
C ALA A 188 10.46 7.64 7.87
N LEU A 189 9.51 6.80 8.28
CA LEU A 189 9.74 5.35 8.42
C LEU A 189 10.04 4.71 7.06
N ARG A 190 9.22 4.97 6.04
CA ARG A 190 9.43 4.43 4.68
C ARG A 190 10.75 4.91 4.08
N ALA A 191 11.12 6.18 4.26
CA ALA A 191 12.43 6.67 3.85
C ALA A 191 13.55 5.92 4.59
N LYS A 192 13.44 5.71 5.91
CA LYS A 192 14.45 5.00 6.70
C LYS A 192 14.71 3.57 6.23
N VAL A 193 13.65 2.82 5.89
CA VAL A 193 13.79 1.40 5.49
C VAL A 193 13.92 1.21 3.97
N GLY A 194 13.36 2.13 3.18
CA GLY A 194 13.30 2.09 1.72
C GLY A 194 14.32 2.99 1.02
N GLY A 195 15.57 3.00 1.50
CA GLY A 195 16.69 3.61 0.76
C GLY A 195 16.82 5.13 0.83
N GLY A 196 16.20 5.77 1.82
CA GLY A 196 16.30 7.21 2.08
C GLY A 196 15.36 8.08 1.25
N LYS A 197 14.40 7.48 0.53
CA LYS A 197 13.50 8.16 -0.41
C LYS A 197 12.06 8.03 0.06
N ASP A 198 11.43 9.14 0.45
CA ASP A 198 9.98 9.28 0.64
C ASP A 198 9.59 10.76 0.75
N GLN A 199 8.31 11.08 0.57
CA GLN A 199 7.78 12.43 0.69
C GLN A 199 6.39 12.40 1.33
N GLY A 200 6.22 13.24 2.36
CA GLY A 200 4.92 13.50 2.97
C GLY A 200 4.04 14.43 2.12
N LEU A 201 3.06 15.08 2.76
CA LEU A 201 2.16 16.02 2.07
C LEU A 201 2.81 17.39 1.79
N THR A 202 3.97 17.66 2.39
CA THR A 202 4.67 18.95 2.28
C THR A 202 6.17 18.72 2.10
N THR A 203 6.75 19.36 1.09
CA THR A 203 8.20 19.37 0.79
C THR A 203 8.65 20.82 0.70
N ASP A 204 9.66 21.21 1.49
CA ASP A 204 10.16 22.59 1.58
C ASP A 204 9.07 23.66 1.83
N GLY A 205 8.05 23.30 2.62
CA GLY A 205 6.92 24.18 2.94
C GLY A 205 5.88 24.32 1.82
N MET A 206 6.00 23.55 0.74
CA MET A 206 5.05 23.51 -0.37
C MET A 206 4.33 22.16 -0.43
N LEU A 207 3.08 22.19 -0.90
CA LEU A 207 2.26 21.01 -1.11
C LEU A 207 2.97 19.97 -2.02
N SER A 208 2.91 18.70 -1.62
CA SER A 208 3.53 17.55 -2.27
C SER A 208 2.52 16.42 -2.45
N LEU A 209 1.67 16.53 -3.48
CA LEU A 209 0.66 15.52 -3.84
C LEU A 209 1.20 14.43 -4.78
N THR A 210 2.36 14.65 -5.38
CA THR A 210 2.99 13.75 -6.35
C THR A 210 4.43 13.53 -5.94
N PRO A 211 4.76 12.41 -5.28
CA PRO A 211 6.11 12.15 -4.82
C PRO A 211 7.02 11.93 -6.01
N ALA A 212 7.86 12.92 -6.29
CA ALA A 212 8.64 12.96 -7.51
C ALA A 212 10.06 13.48 -7.26
N ASP A 213 10.98 13.14 -8.15
CA ASP A 213 12.31 13.71 -8.20
C ASP A 213 12.30 15.16 -8.73
N ASP A 214 13.48 15.78 -8.82
CA ASP A 214 13.64 17.15 -9.33
C ASP A 214 13.16 17.35 -10.79
N ASN A 215 12.92 16.26 -11.53
CA ASN A 215 12.38 16.28 -12.89
C ASN A 215 10.87 16.07 -12.94
N ALA A 216 10.20 16.05 -11.78
CA ALA A 216 8.79 15.70 -11.65
C ALA A 216 8.46 14.29 -12.17
N LEU A 217 9.43 13.37 -12.10
CA LEU A 217 9.20 11.95 -12.33
C LEU A 217 8.93 11.27 -10.99
N ALA A 218 7.88 10.46 -10.91
CA ALA A 218 7.69 9.59 -9.73
C ALA A 218 9.02 8.86 -9.47
N TYR A 219 9.49 8.83 -8.22
CA TYR A 219 10.76 8.15 -7.96
C TYR A 219 10.55 6.62 -8.02
N ALA A 220 11.62 5.89 -8.31
CA ALA A 220 11.58 4.44 -8.39
C ALA A 220 12.07 3.81 -7.09
N ARG A 221 11.46 2.68 -6.72
CA ARG A 221 11.98 1.78 -5.69
C ARG A 221 12.41 0.45 -6.28
N GLU A 222 13.55 -0.03 -5.81
CA GLU A 222 13.99 -1.40 -6.07
C GLU A 222 13.16 -2.39 -5.25
N ALA A 223 13.09 -3.64 -5.69
CA ALA A 223 12.32 -4.69 -5.00
C ALA A 223 12.74 -4.85 -3.52
N GLU A 224 14.02 -4.68 -3.21
CA GLU A 224 14.52 -4.73 -1.83
C GLU A 224 14.01 -3.55 -0.98
N GLU A 225 13.92 -2.35 -1.55
CA GLU A 225 13.38 -1.18 -0.85
C GLU A 225 11.88 -1.38 -0.57
N VAL A 226 11.13 -1.93 -1.54
CA VAL A 226 9.71 -2.29 -1.37
C VAL A 226 9.54 -3.35 -0.28
N LEU A 227 10.31 -4.44 -0.33
CA LEU A 227 10.27 -5.51 0.67
C LEU A 227 10.58 -5.01 2.08
N ALA A 228 11.59 -4.15 2.23
CA ALA A 228 11.92 -3.57 3.53
C ALA A 228 10.75 -2.76 4.13
N ILE A 229 9.97 -2.08 3.29
CA ILE A 229 8.76 -1.36 3.72
C ILE A 229 7.66 -2.34 4.13
N VAL A 230 7.28 -3.29 3.27
CA VAL A 230 6.15 -4.19 3.57
C VAL A 230 6.48 -5.20 4.68
N TYR A 231 7.76 -5.48 4.93
CA TYR A 231 8.22 -6.29 6.06
C TYR A 231 8.47 -5.48 7.34
N LEU A 232 8.30 -4.15 7.29
CA LEU A 232 8.54 -3.21 8.39
C LEU A 232 9.96 -3.30 8.98
N GLY A 233 10.97 -3.48 8.12
CA GLY A 233 12.34 -3.69 8.57
C GLY A 233 13.36 -3.82 7.44
N SER A 234 13.66 -5.05 7.04
CA SER A 234 14.65 -5.37 6.00
C SER A 234 14.10 -6.34 4.97
N SER A 235 14.64 -6.30 3.76
CA SER A 235 14.17 -7.12 2.63
C SER A 235 14.38 -8.62 2.82
N ASP A 236 15.31 -9.02 3.68
CA ASP A 236 15.71 -10.41 3.92
C ASP A 236 15.01 -11.07 5.11
N LYS A 237 14.17 -10.33 5.84
CA LYS A 237 13.48 -10.80 7.05
C LYS A 237 11.98 -10.56 6.93
N PRO A 238 11.21 -11.58 6.52
CA PRO A 238 9.76 -11.51 6.53
C PRO A 238 9.18 -11.03 7.86
N GLY A 239 8.08 -10.29 7.77
CA GLY A 239 7.45 -9.60 8.88
C GLY A 239 6.38 -8.66 8.38
N GLY A 240 5.88 -7.79 9.28
CA GLY A 240 4.91 -6.76 8.92
C GLY A 240 3.69 -7.33 8.20
N PHE A 241 3.41 -6.79 7.02
CA PHE A 241 2.24 -7.15 6.21
C PHE A 241 2.34 -8.53 5.56
N PHE A 242 3.53 -9.13 5.53
CA PHE A 242 3.78 -10.48 5.02
C PHE A 242 4.56 -11.30 6.08
N PRO A 243 3.90 -11.74 7.16
CA PRO A 243 4.57 -12.41 8.29
C PRO A 243 5.34 -13.68 7.90
N CYS A 244 4.97 -14.33 6.79
CA CYS A 244 5.63 -15.53 6.28
C CYS A 244 6.44 -15.29 4.99
N GLY A 245 6.52 -14.05 4.52
CA GLY A 245 7.19 -13.66 3.28
C GLY A 245 6.27 -13.72 2.07
N ILE A 246 6.81 -13.28 0.92
CA ILE A 246 6.12 -13.34 -0.38
C ILE A 246 6.41 -14.68 -1.08
N ASN A 247 5.55 -15.07 -2.04
CA ASN A 247 5.64 -16.31 -2.81
C ASN A 247 6.30 -16.14 -4.19
#